data_AF-A0A511B1B8-F1
#
_entry.id   AF-A0A511B1B8-F1
#
_cell.length_a   1.000
_cell.length_b   1.000
_cell.length_c   1.000
_cell.angle_alpha   90.00
_cell.angle_beta   90.00
_cell.angle_gamma   90.00
#
_symmetry.space_group_name_H-M   'P 1'
#
loop_
_entity.id
_entity.type
_entity.pdbx_description
1 polymer ?
#
loop_
_entity_poly.entity_id
_entity_poly.type
_entity_poly.pdbx_seq_one_letter_code
_entity_poly.pdbx_strand_id
1 'polypeptide(L)'
;MDKKKSEVTRMNNPYTKHKTLESIREFKYKRRLKRRMRLIVAIGFLLILMVGNGLVRNYNTLKKLEEDKVVAEQELESLDLRQDELEYYIGLLEDEEYVAKLARNEYYLTKDNEIVFSFPDDRKPDHTEVTEEEPAVSEEKKKDFEE
;
A
#
# COMPACT_ATOMS: atom_id res chain seq x y z
N MET A 1 -59.16 -0.96 9.69
CA MET A 1 -60.37 -1.50 9.03
C MET A 1 -60.34 -3.01 9.14
N ASP A 2 -61.01 -3.56 10.15
CA ASP A 2 -61.08 -5.01 10.38
C ASP A 2 -62.09 -5.67 9.42
N LYS A 3 -61.62 -6.64 8.64
CA LYS A 3 -62.48 -7.41 7.72
C LYS A 3 -63.31 -8.42 8.51
N LYS A 4 -64.62 -8.18 8.57
CA LYS A 4 -65.63 -9.10 9.12
C LYS A 4 -65.55 -10.46 8.42
N LYS A 5 -65.26 -11.51 9.18
CA LYS A 5 -65.12 -12.90 8.69
C LYS A 5 -66.52 -13.47 8.42
N SER A 6 -66.79 -13.90 7.20
CA SER A 6 -68.04 -14.59 6.88
C SER A 6 -68.06 -15.98 7.52
N GLU A 7 -69.15 -16.28 8.22
CA GLU A 7 -69.39 -17.58 8.85
C GLU A 7 -69.90 -18.55 7.80
N VAL A 8 -68.96 -19.19 7.10
CA VAL A 8 -69.25 -20.18 6.05
C VAL A 8 -69.01 -21.57 6.62
N THR A 9 -70.08 -22.34 6.81
CA THR A 9 -70.02 -23.73 7.27
C THR A 9 -69.43 -24.64 6.20
N ARG A 10 -68.38 -25.39 6.54
CA ARG A 10 -67.74 -26.33 5.60
C ARG A 10 -68.58 -27.59 5.44
N MET A 11 -68.79 -28.02 4.19
CA MET A 11 -69.40 -29.33 3.89
C MET A 11 -68.53 -30.48 4.43
N ASN A 12 -69.10 -31.28 5.33
CA ASN A 12 -68.49 -32.49 5.88
C ASN A 12 -68.66 -33.65 4.88
N ASN A 13 -67.76 -33.75 3.90
CA ASN A 13 -67.76 -34.78 2.85
C ASN A 13 -66.38 -35.49 2.81
N PRO A 14 -66.31 -36.82 2.60
CA PRO A 14 -65.04 -37.51 2.35
C PRO A 14 -64.16 -36.87 1.26
N TYR A 15 -64.76 -36.33 0.18
CA TYR A 15 -64.05 -35.61 -0.89
C TYR A 15 -63.38 -34.33 -0.38
N THR A 16 -64.08 -33.51 0.42
CA THR A 16 -63.51 -32.25 0.96
C THR A 16 -62.40 -32.54 1.96
N LYS A 17 -62.52 -33.62 2.74
CA LYS A 17 -61.44 -34.13 3.62
C LYS A 17 -60.22 -34.59 2.82
N HIS A 18 -60.40 -35.31 1.72
CA HIS A 18 -59.29 -35.75 0.87
C HIS A 18 -58.55 -34.57 0.23
N LYS A 19 -59.28 -33.63 -0.38
CA LYS A 19 -58.70 -32.42 -1.02
C LYS A 19 -57.98 -31.50 -0.03
N THR A 20 -58.51 -31.35 1.18
CA THR A 20 -57.82 -30.59 2.24
C THR A 20 -56.54 -31.29 2.70
N LEU A 21 -56.55 -32.61 2.83
CA LEU A 21 -55.33 -33.39 3.12
C LEU A 21 -54.28 -33.29 2.01
N GLU A 22 -54.67 -33.37 0.74
CA GLU A 22 -53.78 -33.18 -0.42
C GLU A 22 -53.13 -31.80 -0.39
N SER A 23 -53.91 -30.73 -0.25
CA SER A 23 -53.37 -29.36 -0.20
C SER A 23 -52.44 -29.13 0.99
N ILE A 24 -52.72 -29.70 2.16
CA ILE A 24 -51.82 -29.66 3.32
C ILE A 24 -50.51 -30.40 3.02
N ARG A 25 -50.57 -31.56 2.36
CA ARG A 25 -49.38 -32.34 1.97
C ARG A 25 -48.53 -31.56 0.96
N GLU A 26 -49.14 -30.99 -0.07
CA GLU A 26 -48.44 -30.15 -1.05
C GLU A 26 -47.80 -28.92 -0.41
N PHE A 27 -48.50 -28.25 0.50
CA PHE A 27 -47.96 -27.07 1.19
C PHE A 27 -46.77 -27.43 2.07
N LYS A 28 -46.84 -28.58 2.79
CA LYS A 28 -45.72 -29.11 3.58
C LYS A 28 -44.53 -29.46 2.67
N TYR A 29 -44.77 -30.07 1.52
CA TYR A 29 -43.73 -30.41 0.55
C TYR A 29 -43.04 -29.15 0.01
N LYS A 30 -43.82 -28.19 -0.53
CA LYS A 30 -43.30 -26.90 -1.04
C LYS A 30 -42.55 -26.13 0.05
N ARG A 31 -43.03 -26.13 1.30
CA ARG A 31 -42.36 -25.48 2.43
C ARG A 31 -41.00 -26.12 2.76
N ARG A 32 -40.91 -27.45 2.72
CA ARG A 32 -39.64 -28.17 2.91
C ARG A 32 -38.66 -27.86 1.78
N LEU A 33 -39.13 -27.85 0.53
CA LEU A 33 -38.31 -27.53 -0.64
C LEU A 33 -37.76 -26.10 -0.58
N LYS A 34 -38.61 -25.11 -0.28
CA LYS A 34 -38.20 -23.71 -0.11
C LYS A 34 -37.24 -23.51 1.07
N ARG A 35 -37.35 -24.30 2.15
CA ARG A 35 -36.36 -24.27 3.25
C ARG A 35 -35.00 -24.79 2.78
N ARG A 36 -34.97 -25.90 2.05
CA ARG A 36 -33.72 -26.46 1.50
C ARG A 36 -33.07 -25.51 0.49
N MET A 37 -33.83 -24.93 -0.43
CA MET A 37 -33.30 -23.95 -1.39
C MET A 37 -32.71 -22.72 -0.70
N ARG A 38 -33.39 -22.19 0.34
CA ARG A 38 -32.84 -21.05 1.11
C ARG A 38 -31.53 -21.38 1.80
N LEU A 39 -31.39 -22.59 2.34
CA LEU A 39 -30.12 -23.03 2.93
C LEU A 39 -29.01 -23.12 1.88
N ILE A 40 -29.29 -23.71 0.71
CA ILE A 40 -28.32 -23.82 -0.38
C ILE A 40 -27.87 -22.43 -0.84
N VAL A 41 -28.81 -21.50 -1.05
CA VAL A 41 -28.50 -20.12 -1.45
C VAL A 41 -27.70 -19.41 -0.37
N ALA A 42 -28.05 -19.57 0.92
CA ALA A 42 -27.32 -18.96 2.01
C ALA A 42 -25.86 -19.46 2.08
N ILE A 43 -25.64 -20.77 1.90
CA ILE A 43 -24.30 -21.36 1.86
C ILE A 43 -23.53 -20.85 0.64
N GLY A 44 -24.16 -20.79 -0.53
CA GLY A 44 -23.54 -20.24 -1.74
C GLY A 44 -23.12 -18.77 -1.55
N PHE A 45 -23.99 -17.96 -0.96
CA PHE A 45 -23.68 -16.57 -0.64
C PHE A 45 -22.50 -16.45 0.34
N LEU A 46 -22.46 -17.31 1.36
CA LEU A 46 -21.38 -17.34 2.35
C LEU A 46 -20.04 -17.69 1.69
N LEU A 47 -20.01 -18.65 0.76
CA LEU A 47 -18.81 -18.99 -0.01
C LEU A 47 -18.36 -17.83 -0.91
N ILE A 48 -19.30 -17.17 -1.60
CA ILE A 48 -18.99 -16.00 -2.44
C ILE A 48 -18.41 -14.87 -1.60
N LEU A 49 -18.99 -14.59 -0.42
CA LEU A 49 -18.44 -13.59 0.50
C LEU A 49 -17.05 -14.00 0.99
N MET A 50 -16.86 -15.25 1.39
CA MET A 50 -15.56 -15.73 1.89
C MET A 50 -14.44 -15.55 0.85
N VAL A 51 -14.69 -15.93 -0.42
CA VAL A 51 -13.71 -15.77 -1.51
C VAL A 51 -13.60 -14.31 -1.97
N GLY A 52 -14.72 -13.60 -2.08
CA GLY A 52 -14.78 -12.22 -2.52
C GLY A 52 -14.02 -11.25 -1.60
N ASN A 53 -14.05 -11.48 -0.29
CA ASN A 53 -13.26 -10.69 0.67
C ASN A 53 -11.74 -10.84 0.44
N GLY A 54 -11.28 -12.03 0.04
CA GLY A 54 -9.87 -12.25 -0.30
C GLY A 54 -9.45 -11.48 -1.56
N LEU A 55 -10.33 -11.43 -2.56
CA LEU A 55 -10.03 -10.78 -3.83
C LEU A 55 -9.87 -9.25 -3.68
N VAL A 56 -10.71 -8.61 -2.85
CA VAL A 56 -10.60 -7.17 -2.56
C VAL A 56 -9.32 -6.85 -1.80
N ARG A 57 -8.96 -7.68 -0.81
CA ARG A 57 -7.69 -7.53 -0.08
C ARG A 57 -6.50 -7.66 -1.02
N ASN A 58 -6.49 -8.68 -1.87
CA ASN A 58 -5.43 -8.91 -2.84
C ASN A 58 -5.29 -7.74 -3.82
N TYR A 59 -6.41 -7.15 -4.27
CA TYR A 59 -6.37 -5.96 -5.13
C TYR A 59 -5.75 -4.75 -4.43
N ASN A 60 -6.13 -4.51 -3.17
CA ASN A 60 -5.57 -3.41 -2.38
C ASN A 60 -4.08 -3.63 -2.05
N THR A 61 -3.67 -4.86 -1.74
CA THR A 61 -2.25 -5.17 -1.52
C THR A 61 -1.44 -5.01 -2.81
N LEU A 62 -2.01 -5.34 -3.96
CA LEU A 62 -1.32 -5.18 -5.24
C LEU A 62 -1.05 -3.71 -5.54
N LYS A 63 -2.03 -2.83 -5.29
CA LYS A 63 -1.85 -1.38 -5.41
C LYS A 63 -0.79 -0.84 -4.45
N LYS A 64 -0.83 -1.25 -3.19
CA LYS A 64 0.18 -0.85 -2.20
C LYS A 64 1.58 -1.29 -2.62
N LEU A 65 1.73 -2.53 -3.08
CA LEU A 65 3.02 -3.02 -3.58
C LEU A 65 3.52 -2.23 -4.78
N GLU A 66 2.63 -1.77 -5.66
CA GLU A 66 2.99 -0.95 -6.82
C GLU A 66 3.46 0.45 -6.38
N GLU A 67 2.77 1.08 -5.43
CA GLU A 67 3.19 2.35 -4.82
C GLU A 67 4.53 2.21 -4.09
N ASP A 68 4.67 1.19 -3.22
CA ASP A 68 5.90 0.91 -2.48
C ASP A 68 7.08 0.64 -3.42
N LYS A 69 6.82 -0.06 -4.53
CA LYS A 69 7.83 -0.33 -5.55
C LYS A 69 8.32 0.94 -6.22
N VAL A 70 7.41 1.86 -6.59
CA VAL A 70 7.81 3.15 -7.20
C VAL A 70 8.66 3.97 -6.24
N VAL A 71 8.28 4.02 -4.96
CA VAL A 71 9.06 4.74 -3.93
C VAL A 71 10.44 4.10 -3.76
N ALA A 72 10.52 2.78 -3.69
CA ALA A 72 11.79 2.06 -3.57
C ALA A 72 12.69 2.24 -4.80
N GLU A 73 12.13 2.25 -6.02
CA GLU A 73 12.88 2.52 -7.25
C GLU A 73 13.45 3.95 -7.26
N GLN A 74 12.68 4.95 -6.81
CA GLN A 74 13.15 6.33 -6.68
C GLN A 74 14.26 6.47 -5.63
N GLU A 75 14.10 5.81 -4.48
CA GLU A 75 15.11 5.82 -3.43
C GLU A 75 16.41 5.17 -3.92
N LEU A 76 16.29 4.04 -4.63
CA LEU A 76 17.43 3.36 -5.25
C LEU A 76 18.14 4.27 -6.25
N GLU A 77 17.42 4.92 -7.17
CA GLU A 77 18.01 5.86 -8.13
C GLU A 77 18.74 7.02 -7.42
N SER A 78 18.16 7.56 -6.34
CA SER A 78 18.82 8.62 -5.56
C SER A 78 20.08 8.16 -4.84
N LEU A 79 20.09 6.91 -4.35
CA LEU A 79 21.25 6.32 -3.68
C LEU A 79 22.36 5.98 -4.67
N ASP A 80 22.01 5.50 -5.86
CA ASP A 80 22.98 5.21 -6.93
C ASP A 80 23.67 6.51 -7.40
N LEU A 81 22.90 7.58 -7.62
CA LEU A 81 23.47 8.89 -7.97
C LEU A 81 24.43 9.41 -6.90
N ARG A 82 24.06 9.24 -5.63
CA ARG A 82 24.91 9.61 -4.49
C ARG A 82 26.16 8.76 -4.41
N GLN A 83 26.04 7.46 -4.68
CA GLN A 83 27.18 6.55 -4.71
C GLN A 83 28.18 6.96 -5.81
N ASP A 84 27.70 7.25 -7.01
CA ASP A 84 28.52 7.71 -8.14
C ASP A 84 29.23 9.03 -7.80
N GLU A 85 28.52 9.96 -7.16
CA GLU A 85 29.09 11.23 -6.70
C GLU A 85 30.20 11.01 -5.66
N LEU A 86 29.94 10.19 -4.63
CA LEU A 86 30.95 9.86 -3.62
C LEU A 86 32.17 9.16 -4.23
N GLU A 87 31.96 8.25 -5.18
CA GLU A 87 33.05 7.56 -5.87
C GLU A 87 33.91 8.54 -6.69
N TYR A 88 33.28 9.52 -7.33
CA TYR A 88 33.99 10.61 -8.00
C TYR A 88 34.86 11.42 -7.02
N TYR A 89 34.32 11.81 -5.86
CA TYR A 89 35.11 12.52 -4.86
C TYR A 89 36.22 11.67 -4.24
N ILE A 90 36.00 10.37 -4.05
CA ILE A 90 37.05 9.45 -3.59
C ILE A 90 38.21 9.43 -4.59
N GLY A 91 37.93 9.28 -5.89
CA GLY A 91 38.97 9.29 -6.92
C GLY A 91 39.71 10.63 -6.99
N LEU A 92 39.00 11.73 -6.76
CA LEU A 92 39.57 13.06 -6.72
C LEU A 92 40.48 13.26 -5.49
N LEU A 93 40.12 12.68 -4.33
CA LEU A 93 40.93 12.71 -3.11
C LEU A 93 42.16 11.78 -3.16
N GLU A 94 42.14 10.75 -4.01
CA GLU A 94 43.30 9.89 -4.25
C GLU A 94 44.40 10.60 -5.09
N ASP A 95 44.01 11.59 -5.90
CA ASP A 95 44.94 12.36 -6.73
C ASP A 95 45.73 13.42 -5.92
N GLU A 96 47.06 13.26 -5.88
CA GLU A 96 47.97 14.19 -5.22
C GLU A 96 47.86 15.63 -5.72
N GLU A 97 47.56 15.84 -7.01
CA GLU A 97 47.41 17.18 -7.60
C GLU A 97 46.18 17.89 -7.03
N TYR A 98 45.07 17.17 -6.90
CA TYR A 98 43.85 17.70 -6.30
C TYR A 98 44.04 17.97 -4.80
N VAL A 99 44.68 17.07 -4.05
CA VAL A 99 44.98 17.28 -2.64
C VAL A 99 45.88 18.50 -2.43
N ALA A 100 46.87 18.73 -3.31
CA ALA A 100 47.70 19.93 -3.25
C ALA A 100 46.91 21.21 -3.56
N LYS A 101 45.98 21.16 -4.53
CA LYS A 101 45.04 22.27 -4.83
C LYS A 101 44.12 22.55 -3.65
N LEU A 102 43.63 21.50 -2.99
CA LEU A 102 42.82 21.61 -1.79
C LEU A 102 43.60 22.27 -0.65
N ALA A 103 44.83 21.83 -0.39
CA ALA A 103 45.69 22.42 0.63
C ALA A 103 45.99 23.90 0.38
N ARG A 104 46.12 24.31 -0.89
CA ARG A 104 46.28 25.71 -1.30
C ARG A 104 45.03 26.54 -1.02
N ASN A 105 43.85 25.99 -1.30
CA ASN A 105 42.59 26.71 -1.14
C ASN A 105 42.18 26.84 0.35
N GLU A 106 42.23 25.74 1.10
CA GLU A 106 41.77 25.70 2.50
C GLU A 106 42.80 26.20 3.50
N TYR A 107 44.07 25.83 3.31
CA TYR A 107 45.14 26.11 4.26
C TYR A 107 46.11 27.19 3.77
N TYR A 108 45.84 27.81 2.62
CA TYR A 108 46.70 28.82 1.99
C TYR A 108 48.17 28.37 1.86
N LEU A 109 48.38 27.06 1.64
CA LEU A 109 49.71 26.47 1.56
C LEU A 109 50.36 26.80 0.21
N THR A 110 51.60 27.26 0.19
CA THR A 110 52.33 27.55 -1.05
C THR A 110 53.71 26.94 -1.11
N LYS A 111 54.26 26.85 -2.32
CA LYS A 111 55.68 26.50 -2.51
C LYS A 111 56.55 27.73 -2.30
N ASP A 112 57.84 27.48 -2.10
CA ASP A 112 58.84 28.55 -1.95
C ASP A 112 58.78 29.51 -3.15
N ASN A 113 58.76 30.82 -2.85
CA ASN A 113 58.66 31.93 -3.82
C ASN A 113 57.30 32.19 -4.52
N GLU A 114 56.17 31.67 -4.02
CA GLU A 114 54.81 32.00 -4.52
C GLU A 114 54.11 33.09 -3.67
N ILE A 115 53.25 33.94 -4.30
CA ILE A 115 52.42 34.96 -3.63
C ILE A 115 50.94 34.53 -3.69
N VAL A 116 50.26 34.44 -2.54
CA VAL A 116 48.82 34.07 -2.46
C VAL A 116 47.94 35.31 -2.48
N PHE A 117 46.88 35.27 -3.28
CA PHE A 117 45.77 36.22 -3.22
C PHE A 117 44.53 35.46 -2.75
N SER A 118 43.92 35.89 -1.63
CA SER A 118 42.68 35.30 -1.13
C SER A 118 41.49 36.14 -1.58
N PHE A 119 40.56 35.53 -2.31
CA PHE A 119 39.26 36.13 -2.62
C PHE A 119 38.21 35.71 -1.58
N PRO A 120 37.14 36.51 -1.38
CA PRO A 120 36.08 36.18 -0.42
C PRO A 120 35.40 34.83 -0.70
N ASP A 121 35.35 34.40 -1.97
CA ASP A 121 34.67 33.19 -2.43
C ASP A 121 35.54 31.92 -2.29
N ASP A 122 36.85 32.04 -2.05
CA ASP A 122 37.78 30.90 -1.96
C ASP A 122 37.63 30.06 -0.68
N ARG A 123 36.72 30.45 0.23
CA ARG A 123 36.50 29.82 1.54
C ARG A 123 35.43 28.72 1.56
N LYS A 124 34.97 28.29 0.38
CA LYS A 124 33.95 27.26 0.23
C LYS A 124 34.44 26.20 -0.75
N PRO A 125 34.88 25.04 -0.26
CA PRO A 125 35.36 24.00 -1.15
C PRO A 125 34.20 23.12 -1.65
N ASP A 126 34.18 22.79 -2.95
CA ASP A 126 33.07 22.06 -3.61
C ASP A 126 32.66 20.74 -2.90
N HIS A 127 33.58 20.04 -2.23
CA HIS A 127 33.28 18.78 -1.53
C HIS A 127 32.60 18.95 -0.17
N THR A 128 32.54 20.17 0.39
CA THR A 128 31.78 20.42 1.63
C THR A 128 30.27 20.33 1.40
N GLU A 129 29.78 20.61 0.20
CA GLU A 129 28.36 20.51 -0.14
C GLU A 129 27.86 19.05 -0.03
N VAL A 130 28.67 18.07 -0.44
CA VAL A 130 28.30 16.64 -0.42
C VAL A 130 28.36 16.01 0.97
N THR A 131 29.26 16.51 1.82
CA THR A 131 29.44 16.00 3.20
C THR A 131 28.40 16.60 4.16
N GLU A 132 27.93 17.82 3.89
CA GLU A 132 26.91 18.49 4.70
C GLU A 132 25.47 18.03 4.37
N GLU A 133 25.27 17.36 3.22
CA GLU A 133 23.96 16.85 2.79
C GLU A 133 23.72 15.33 3.09
N GLU A 134 24.32 14.72 4.11
CA GLU A 134 23.84 13.43 4.71
C GLU A 134 22.76 13.72 5.80
N PRO A 135 21.70 12.88 5.95
CA PRO A 135 20.32 13.34 5.76
C PRO A 135 19.52 13.66 7.04
N ALA A 136 18.98 14.88 7.11
CA ALA A 136 17.76 15.21 7.86
C ALA A 136 16.50 14.47 7.34
N VAL A 137 16.57 13.87 6.15
CA VAL A 137 15.46 13.14 5.51
C VAL A 137 15.26 11.73 6.10
N SER A 138 16.27 11.14 6.75
CA SER A 138 16.17 9.79 7.34
C SER A 138 15.42 9.73 8.68
N GLU A 139 15.31 10.86 9.40
CA GLU A 139 14.59 10.93 10.67
C GLU A 139 13.11 11.32 10.54
N GLU A 140 12.73 12.11 9.53
CA GLU A 140 11.31 12.50 9.35
C GLU A 140 10.46 11.36 8.80
N LYS A 141 10.96 10.54 7.85
CA LYS A 141 10.17 9.47 7.23
C LYS A 141 9.94 8.25 8.14
N LYS A 142 10.71 8.10 9.22
CA LYS A 142 10.48 7.06 10.25
C LYS A 142 9.28 7.36 11.14
N LYS A 143 8.93 8.64 11.35
CA LYS A 143 7.76 9.01 12.18
C LYS A 143 6.43 8.66 11.51
N ASP A 144 6.35 8.76 10.18
CA ASP A 144 5.13 8.44 9.43
C ASP A 144 4.82 6.93 9.36
N PHE A 145 5.77 6.07 9.78
CA PHE A 145 5.59 4.62 9.80
C PHE A 145 5.21 4.06 11.19
N GLU A 146 5.22 4.90 12.23
CA GLU A 146 5.00 4.50 13.64
C GLU A 146 3.69 5.05 14.26
N GLU A 147 2.85 5.77 13.50
CA GLU A 147 1.52 6.26 13.93
C GLU A 147 0.34 5.57 13.22
#